data_AF-A0A8J4F9D4-F1
#
_entry.id   AF-A0A8J4F9D4-F1
#
_cell.length_a   1.000
_cell.length_b   1.000
_cell.length_c   1.000
_cell.angle_alpha   90.00
_cell.angle_beta   90.00
_cell.angle_gamma   90.00
#
_symmetry.space_group_name_H-M   'P 1'
#
loop_
_entity.id
_entity.type
_entity.pdbx_description
1 polymer ?
#
loop_
_entity_poly.entity_id
_entity_poly.type
_entity_poly.pdbx_seq_one_letter_code
_entity_poly.pdbx_strand_id
1 'polypeptide(L)'
;QERLRSPNCNEDLVKTTSSLANIYKSSFNRVGEKRLQKMISTMRERMEAKLGNSNNNAFRMRRLFKRYDKHDTGRVHFEDFRNMAETFGMQLYDDSPMALYFVYDPEGTGYLEYEALVSQLMSPSDLAFYKGYVDYSQVGGCIGKNES
;
A
#
# COMPACT_ATOMS: atom_id res chain seq x y z
N GLN A 1 2.10 -22.04 -0.39
CA GLN A 1 1.11 -21.82 0.69
C GLN A 1 0.33 -20.57 0.37
N GLU A 2 -0.80 -20.73 -0.32
CA GLU A 2 -1.83 -19.69 -0.40
C GLU A 2 -2.41 -19.53 1.02
N ARG A 3 -2.25 -18.35 1.62
CA ARG A 3 -3.11 -17.98 2.74
C ARG A 3 -4.52 -17.98 2.17
N LEU A 4 -5.32 -18.98 2.54
CA LEU A 4 -6.77 -18.93 2.44
C LEU A 4 -7.20 -17.62 3.12
N ARG A 5 -7.40 -16.56 2.34
CA ARG A 5 -8.20 -15.42 2.77
C ARG A 5 -9.60 -16.02 2.95
N SER A 6 -10.04 -16.09 4.19
CA SER A 6 -11.27 -16.79 4.57
C SER A 6 -12.41 -16.46 3.61
N PRO A 7 -13.07 -17.47 3.03
CA PRO A 7 -14.31 -17.25 2.32
C PRO A 7 -15.40 -17.05 3.37
N ASN A 8 -15.62 -15.82 3.82
CA ASN A 8 -16.83 -15.54 4.60
C ASN A 8 -17.35 -14.12 4.41
N CYS A 9 -18.57 -14.06 3.89
CA CYS A 9 -19.56 -12.98 3.97
C CYS A 9 -19.38 -11.73 3.09
N ASN A 10 -19.44 -11.89 1.77
CA ASN A 10 -19.73 -10.79 0.84
C ASN A 10 -21.14 -10.17 1.03
N GLU A 11 -22.04 -10.80 1.81
CA GLU A 11 -23.38 -10.26 2.12
C GLU A 11 -23.42 -9.35 3.37
N ASP A 12 -22.59 -9.61 4.39
CA ASP A 12 -22.39 -8.70 5.52
C ASP A 12 -21.42 -7.56 5.19
N LEU A 13 -20.51 -7.78 4.22
CA LEU A 13 -19.51 -6.78 3.84
C LEU A 13 -20.16 -5.48 3.33
N VAL A 14 -21.29 -5.57 2.61
CA VAL A 14 -22.03 -4.42 2.06
C VAL A 14 -22.77 -3.62 3.15
N LYS A 15 -23.16 -4.25 4.26
CA LYS A 15 -23.64 -3.52 5.45
C LYS A 15 -22.47 -2.90 6.22
N THR A 16 -21.28 -3.49 6.14
CA THR A 16 -20.08 -2.93 6.76
C THR A 16 -19.36 -1.85 5.94
N THR A 17 -19.46 -1.75 4.61
CA THR A 17 -18.74 -0.69 3.85
C THR A 17 -19.19 0.71 4.25
N SER A 18 -20.51 0.92 4.40
CA SER A 18 -21.06 2.16 4.97
C SER A 18 -20.65 2.34 6.44
N SER A 19 -20.48 1.25 7.19
CA SER A 19 -19.92 1.29 8.55
C SER A 19 -18.42 1.66 8.55
N LEU A 20 -17.63 1.14 7.61
CA LEU A 20 -16.18 1.33 7.50
C LEU A 20 -15.85 2.77 7.11
N ALA A 21 -16.52 3.33 6.10
CA ALA A 21 -16.36 4.74 5.76
C ALA A 21 -16.71 5.66 6.96
N ASN A 22 -17.74 5.31 7.72
CA ASN A 22 -18.10 6.03 8.96
C ASN A 22 -17.06 5.84 10.08
N ILE A 23 -16.50 4.63 10.25
CA ILE A 23 -15.41 4.35 11.19
C ILE A 23 -14.18 5.17 10.81
N TYR A 24 -13.78 5.15 9.53
CA TYR A 24 -12.64 5.91 9.01
C TYR A 24 -12.82 7.40 9.24
N LYS A 25 -14.02 7.94 8.96
CA LYS A 25 -14.36 9.34 9.21
C LYS A 25 -14.30 9.68 10.71
N SER A 26 -14.80 8.80 11.57
CA SER A 26 -14.74 8.98 13.03
C SER A 26 -13.29 8.98 13.53
N SER A 27 -12.47 8.01 13.09
CA SER A 27 -11.05 7.93 13.42
C SER A 27 -10.28 9.14 12.86
N PHE A 28 -10.58 9.60 11.64
CA PHE A 28 -9.98 10.81 11.06
C PHE A 28 -10.31 12.07 11.86
N ASN A 29 -11.56 12.24 12.30
CA ASN A 29 -11.95 13.36 13.16
C ASN A 29 -11.24 13.34 14.53
N ARG A 30 -11.00 12.14 15.09
CA ARG A 30 -10.28 11.98 16.36
C ARG A 30 -8.77 12.24 16.21
N VAL A 31 -8.17 11.78 15.12
CA VAL A 31 -6.73 11.92 14.84
C VAL A 31 -6.40 13.35 14.40
N GLY A 32 -7.20 13.89 13.47
CA GLY A 32 -7.02 15.18 12.83
C GLY A 32 -6.00 15.16 11.69
N GLU A 33 -6.20 16.06 10.72
CA GLU A 33 -5.36 16.17 9.51
C GLU A 33 -3.88 16.36 9.82
N LYS A 34 -3.53 17.25 10.76
CA LYS A 34 -2.13 17.53 11.13
C LYS A 34 -1.41 16.28 11.64
N ARG A 35 -2.11 15.43 12.39
CA ARG A 35 -1.53 14.20 12.94
C ARG A 35 -1.39 13.13 11.86
N LEU A 36 -2.34 13.06 10.93
CA LEU A 36 -2.23 12.21 9.74
C LEU A 36 -1.02 12.63 8.88
N GLN A 37 -0.86 13.92 8.59
CA GLN A 37 0.30 14.43 7.86
C GLN A 37 1.62 14.11 8.58
N LYS A 38 1.66 14.29 9.90
CA LYS A 38 2.84 13.90 10.70
C LYS A 38 3.13 12.40 10.61
N MET A 39 2.10 11.56 10.58
CA MET A 39 2.24 10.11 10.40
C MET A 39 2.81 9.76 9.03
N ILE A 40 2.31 10.36 7.95
CA ILE A 40 2.84 10.18 6.59
C ILE A 40 4.29 10.69 6.51
N SER A 41 4.60 11.83 7.12
CA SER A 41 5.98 12.35 7.20
C SER A 41 6.91 11.38 7.93
N THR A 42 6.45 10.83 9.07
CA THR A 42 7.22 9.84 9.83
C THR A 42 7.42 8.57 9.03
N MET A 43 6.41 8.16 8.25
CA MET A 43 6.49 7.01 7.35
C MET A 43 7.52 7.22 6.26
N ARG A 44 7.52 8.39 5.64
CA ARG A 44 8.55 8.79 4.68
C ARG A 44 9.95 8.74 5.30
N GLU A 45 10.16 9.34 6.46
CA GLU A 45 11.47 9.35 7.13
C GLU A 45 11.96 7.93 7.46
N ARG A 46 11.07 7.06 7.97
CA ARG A 46 11.40 5.66 8.28
C ARG A 46 11.74 4.87 7.02
N MET A 47 11.03 5.12 5.93
CA MET A 47 11.28 4.50 4.64
C MET A 47 12.61 4.96 4.05
N GLU A 48 12.89 6.27 4.04
CA GLU A 48 14.16 6.82 3.59
C GLU A 48 15.33 6.27 4.42
N ALA A 49 15.17 6.20 5.75
CA ALA A 49 16.19 5.63 6.63
C ALA A 49 16.46 4.14 6.36
N LYS A 50 15.42 3.36 5.99
CA LYS A 50 15.54 1.91 5.77
C LYS A 50 15.97 1.53 4.36
N LEU A 51 15.59 2.33 3.37
CA LEU A 51 15.95 2.11 1.96
C LEU A 51 17.31 2.77 1.62
N GLY A 52 17.75 3.74 2.43
CA GLY A 52 19.03 4.43 2.30
C GLY A 52 19.01 5.47 1.18
N ASN A 53 20.11 6.20 1.00
CA ASN A 53 20.22 7.26 -0.01
C ASN A 53 20.59 6.69 -1.40
N SER A 54 19.94 5.59 -1.79
CA SER A 54 20.27 4.86 -3.02
C SER A 54 19.23 5.11 -4.10
N ASN A 55 19.68 5.30 -5.34
CA ASN A 55 18.82 5.49 -6.53
C ASN A 55 17.84 4.32 -6.79
N ASN A 56 17.92 3.24 -6.00
CA ASN A 56 17.05 2.06 -6.08
C ASN A 56 15.87 2.08 -5.09
N ASN A 57 15.62 3.19 -4.40
CA ASN A 57 14.50 3.33 -3.45
C ASN A 57 13.15 3.05 -4.13
N ALA A 58 12.94 3.63 -5.32
CA ALA A 58 11.76 3.37 -6.14
C ALA A 58 11.57 1.87 -6.46
N PHE A 59 12.65 1.18 -6.84
CA PHE A 59 12.61 -0.24 -7.18
C PHE A 59 12.28 -1.12 -5.96
N ARG A 60 12.92 -0.86 -4.81
CA ARG A 60 12.68 -1.60 -3.58
C ARG A 60 11.26 -1.42 -3.09
N MET A 61 10.74 -0.19 -3.16
CA MET A 61 9.37 0.10 -2.77
C MET A 61 8.37 -0.64 -3.65
N ARG A 62 8.54 -0.55 -4.98
CA ARG A 62 7.66 -1.24 -5.92
C ARG A 62 7.68 -2.74 -5.72
N ARG A 63 8.87 -3.33 -5.54
CA ARG A 63 9.00 -4.78 -5.27
C ARG A 63 8.30 -5.18 -3.98
N LEU A 64 8.28 -4.30 -2.97
CA LEU A 64 7.57 -4.54 -1.74
C LEU A 64 6.05 -4.50 -1.97
N PHE A 65 5.50 -3.43 -2.56
CA PHE A 65 4.06 -3.36 -2.85
C PHE A 65 3.60 -4.49 -3.77
N LYS A 66 4.31 -4.78 -4.86
CA LYS A 66 4.04 -5.92 -5.76
C LYS A 66 4.09 -7.29 -5.07
N ARG A 67 4.85 -7.44 -3.97
CA ARG A 67 4.86 -8.69 -3.21
C ARG A 67 3.51 -8.96 -2.55
N TYR A 68 2.83 -7.90 -2.11
CA TYR A 68 1.53 -7.99 -1.43
C TYR A 68 0.37 -7.86 -2.43
N ASP A 69 0.54 -7.11 -3.51
CA ASP A 69 -0.40 -7.01 -4.63
C ASP A 69 -0.09 -8.04 -5.73
N LYS A 70 -0.47 -9.30 -5.48
CA LYS A 70 -0.23 -10.41 -6.41
C LYS A 70 -0.96 -10.27 -7.76
N HIS A 71 -2.01 -9.46 -7.79
CA HIS A 71 -2.87 -9.31 -8.95
C HIS A 71 -2.62 -8.00 -9.72
N ASP A 72 -1.60 -7.22 -9.32
CA ASP A 72 -1.27 -5.91 -9.90
C ASP A 72 -2.53 -5.00 -9.97
N THR A 73 -3.32 -5.04 -8.91
CA THR A 73 -4.57 -4.27 -8.77
C THR A 73 -4.34 -2.81 -8.40
N GLY A 74 -3.13 -2.45 -7.98
CA GLY A 74 -2.82 -1.12 -7.43
C GLY A 74 -3.33 -0.93 -6.00
N ARG A 75 -3.84 -2.01 -5.37
CA ARG A 75 -4.51 -1.97 -4.07
C ARG A 75 -3.93 -3.02 -3.12
N VAL A 76 -3.83 -2.66 -1.84
CA VAL A 76 -3.40 -3.57 -0.76
C VAL A 76 -4.45 -3.65 0.33
N HIS A 77 -4.67 -4.85 0.86
CA HIS A 77 -5.58 -5.06 1.96
C HIS A 77 -5.02 -4.51 3.28
N PHE A 78 -5.90 -4.18 4.24
CA PHE A 78 -5.49 -3.50 5.46
C PHE A 78 -4.43 -4.24 6.28
N GLU A 79 -4.54 -5.57 6.38
CA GLU A 79 -3.57 -6.41 7.11
C GLU A 79 -2.21 -6.42 6.44
N ASP A 80 -2.19 -6.45 5.10
CA ASP A 80 -0.96 -6.48 4.31
C ASP A 80 -0.23 -5.13 4.43
N PHE A 81 -0.97 -4.03 4.42
CA PHE A 81 -0.41 -2.70 4.66
C PHE A 81 0.20 -2.59 6.07
N ARG A 82 -0.46 -3.13 7.10
CA ARG A 82 0.06 -3.14 8.48
C ARG A 82 1.37 -3.93 8.57
N ASN A 83 1.40 -5.14 8.01
CA ASN A 83 2.61 -5.98 7.98
C ASN A 83 3.76 -5.28 7.22
N MET A 84 3.43 -4.55 6.15
CA MET A 84 4.38 -3.76 5.39
C MET A 84 4.94 -2.60 6.22
N ALA A 85 4.09 -1.84 6.93
CA ALA A 85 4.51 -0.76 7.80
C ALA A 85 5.46 -1.25 8.92
N GLU A 86 5.16 -2.41 9.51
CA GLU A 86 6.04 -3.04 10.51
C GLU A 86 7.40 -3.42 9.92
N THR A 87 7.43 -3.83 8.65
CA THR A 87 8.68 -4.07 7.93
C THR A 87 9.52 -2.80 7.81
N PHE A 88 8.94 -1.60 7.87
CA PHE A 88 9.66 -0.33 7.95
C PHE A 88 9.97 0.14 9.37
N GLY A 89 9.62 -0.65 10.39
CA GLY A 89 9.78 -0.27 11.79
C GLY A 89 8.69 0.69 12.27
N MET A 90 7.55 0.74 11.56
CA MET A 90 6.38 1.47 12.00
C MET A 90 5.34 0.55 12.60
N GLN A 91 5.02 0.84 13.85
CA GLN A 91 3.99 0.14 14.59
C GLN A 91 2.68 0.92 14.47
N LEU A 92 1.75 0.41 13.66
CA LEU A 92 0.40 0.98 13.49
C LEU A 92 -0.57 0.17 14.36
N TYR A 93 -0.72 0.54 15.65
CA TYR A 93 -1.50 -0.24 16.62
C TYR A 93 -2.84 0.37 17.04
N ASP A 94 -3.26 1.50 16.47
CA ASP A 94 -4.42 2.28 16.94
C ASP A 94 -5.42 2.62 15.82
N ASP A 95 -6.30 3.61 16.07
CA ASP A 95 -7.17 4.31 15.10
C ASP A 95 -6.42 5.07 13.98
N SER A 96 -5.10 5.19 14.11
CA SER A 96 -4.28 5.99 13.19
C SER A 96 -4.28 5.45 11.75
N PRO A 97 -4.11 4.14 11.50
CA PRO A 97 -4.33 3.55 10.17
C PRO A 97 -5.75 3.81 9.62
N MET A 98 -6.80 3.76 10.45
CA MET A 98 -8.19 4.03 10.03
C MET A 98 -8.36 5.46 9.48
N ALA A 99 -7.70 6.44 10.09
CA ALA A 99 -7.66 7.80 9.58
C ALA A 99 -6.95 7.92 8.22
N LEU A 100 -5.99 7.03 7.93
CA LEU A 100 -5.31 6.97 6.65
C LEU A 100 -6.23 6.35 5.58
N TYR A 101 -6.96 5.27 5.90
CA TYR A 101 -7.94 4.69 4.97
C TYR A 101 -9.06 5.67 4.61
N PHE A 102 -9.43 6.61 5.48
CA PHE A 102 -10.38 7.66 5.10
C PHE A 102 -9.96 8.46 3.85
N VAL A 103 -8.65 8.66 3.67
CA VAL A 103 -8.08 9.44 2.56
C VAL A 103 -7.85 8.59 1.31
N TYR A 104 -7.42 7.34 1.49
CA TYR A 104 -6.99 6.47 0.39
C TYR A 104 -7.99 5.35 0.01
N ASP A 105 -9.06 5.18 0.78
CA ASP A 105 -10.18 4.27 0.54
C ASP A 105 -11.51 4.95 0.96
N PRO A 106 -11.91 6.02 0.24
CA PRO A 106 -13.13 6.78 0.57
C PRO A 106 -14.40 5.92 0.46
N GLU A 107 -14.36 4.90 -0.39
CA GLU A 107 -15.45 3.95 -0.62
C GLU A 107 -15.59 2.92 0.52
N GLY A 108 -14.61 2.84 1.43
CA GLY A 108 -14.65 1.92 2.57
C GLY A 108 -14.57 0.45 2.16
N THR A 109 -13.85 0.15 1.07
CA THR A 109 -13.70 -1.21 0.54
C THR A 109 -12.80 -2.11 1.38
N GLY A 110 -11.99 -1.52 2.27
CA GLY A 110 -10.94 -2.21 3.04
C GLY A 110 -9.64 -2.41 2.25
N TYR A 111 -9.56 -1.84 1.05
CA TYR A 111 -8.40 -1.89 0.17
C TYR A 111 -7.84 -0.50 -0.06
N LEU A 112 -6.57 -0.31 0.29
CA LEU A 112 -5.86 0.97 0.14
C LEU A 112 -5.19 1.06 -1.22
N GLU A 113 -5.48 2.13 -1.95
CA GLU A 113 -4.78 2.49 -3.18
C GLU A 113 -3.38 3.02 -2.85
N TYR A 114 -2.38 2.14 -2.99
CA TYR A 114 -1.04 2.46 -2.56
C TYR A 114 -0.30 3.40 -3.52
N GLU A 115 -0.73 3.53 -4.77
CA GLU A 115 -0.08 4.41 -5.74
C GLU A 115 -0.11 5.88 -5.29
N ALA A 116 -1.26 6.32 -4.78
CA ALA A 116 -1.43 7.66 -4.23
C ALA A 116 -0.57 7.87 -2.98
N LEU A 117 -0.52 6.86 -2.09
CA LEU A 117 0.29 6.90 -0.89
C LEU A 117 1.80 6.93 -1.24
N VAL A 118 2.25 6.10 -2.17
CA VAL A 118 3.63 6.06 -2.66
C VAL A 118 4.04 7.41 -3.23
N SER A 119 3.14 8.08 -3.96
CA SER A 119 3.39 9.42 -4.50
C SER A 119 3.62 10.48 -3.41
N GLN A 120 3.06 10.30 -2.21
CA GLN A 120 3.33 11.19 -1.06
C GLN A 120 4.57 10.79 -0.27
N LEU A 121 4.92 9.50 -0.26
CA LEU A 121 6.06 8.98 0.47
C LEU A 121 7.38 9.20 -0.28
N MET A 122 7.34 9.26 -1.61
CA MET A 122 8.52 9.42 -2.47
C MET A 122 8.82 10.88 -2.82
N SER A 123 10.11 11.15 -3.08
CA SER A 123 10.50 12.39 -3.75
C SER A 123 10.02 12.39 -5.21
N PRO A 124 9.84 13.57 -5.85
CA PRO A 124 9.46 13.64 -7.27
C PRO A 124 10.41 12.87 -8.19
N SER A 125 11.71 12.84 -7.87
CA SER A 125 12.72 12.09 -8.61
C SER A 125 12.48 10.58 -8.50
N ASP A 126 12.29 10.07 -7.29
CA ASP A 126 12.01 8.64 -7.06
C ASP A 126 10.66 8.23 -7.67
N LEU A 127 9.65 9.10 -7.62
CA LEU A 127 8.35 8.85 -8.21
C LEU A 127 8.44 8.74 -9.74
N ALA A 128 9.29 9.54 -10.39
CA ALA A 128 9.55 9.42 -11.82
C ALA A 128 10.16 8.05 -12.17
N PHE A 129 11.09 7.54 -11.35
CA PHE A 129 11.61 6.18 -11.50
C PHE A 129 10.56 5.12 -11.20
N TYR A 130 9.68 5.34 -10.22
CA TYR A 130 8.60 4.43 -9.86
C TYR A 130 7.57 4.27 -10.99
N LYS A 131 7.14 5.38 -11.61
CA LYS A 131 6.17 5.38 -12.73
C LYS A 131 6.80 5.01 -14.07
N GLY A 132 8.05 5.40 -14.31
CA GLY A 132 8.76 5.19 -15.58
C GLY A 132 9.30 3.77 -15.77
N TYR A 133 9.34 2.95 -14.72
CA TYR A 133 9.77 1.55 -14.86
C TYR A 133 8.59 0.68 -15.31
N VAL A 134 8.53 0.33 -16.58
CA VAL A 134 7.81 -0.86 -17.02
C VAL A 134 8.63 -2.07 -16.53
N ASP A 135 8.04 -2.94 -15.72
CA ASP A 135 8.71 -4.11 -15.17
C ASP A 135 8.84 -5.19 -16.26
N TYR A 136 9.86 -5.08 -17.13
CA TYR A 136 10.18 -6.11 -18.12
C TYR A 136 10.71 -7.41 -17.50
N SER A 137 10.84 -7.50 -16.18
CA SER A 137 11.25 -8.74 -15.49
C SER A 137 10.12 -9.78 -15.40
N GLN A 138 8.87 -9.41 -15.76
CA GLN A 138 7.73 -10.34 -15.83
C GLN A 138 7.36 -10.79 -17.25
N VAL A 139 8.13 -10.45 -18.29
CA VAL A 139 8.10 -11.25 -19.53
C VAL A 139 8.85 -12.57 -19.31
N GLY A 140 8.21 -13.46 -18.57
CA GLY A 140 8.57 -14.87 -18.54
C GLY A 140 8.13 -15.55 -19.84
N GLY A 141 9.12 -15.97 -20.63
CA GLY A 141 9.12 -17.24 -21.36
C GLY A 141 8.05 -17.46 -22.44
N CYS A 142 8.47 -17.34 -23.70
CA CYS A 142 8.27 -18.34 -24.77
C CYS A 142 8.88 -17.78 -26.07
N ILE A 143 10.19 -17.94 -26.28
CA ILE A 143 10.73 -18.00 -27.65
C ILE A 143 11.26 -19.42 -27.78
N GLY A 144 10.43 -20.25 -28.41
CA GLY A 144 10.69 -21.66 -28.63
C GLY A 144 12.02 -21.85 -29.34
N LYS A 145 12.74 -22.88 -28.91
CA LYS A 145 13.73 -23.53 -29.74
C LYS A 145 13.07 -23.87 -31.07
N ASN A 146 13.71 -23.51 -32.18
CA ASN A 146 13.61 -24.28 -33.40
C ASN A 146 15.02 -24.41 -33.95
N GLU A 147 15.56 -25.60 -33.74
CA GLU A 147 16.66 -26.17 -34.49
C GLU A 147 16.28 -26.22 -35.97
N SER A 148 17.22 -25.83 -36.84
CA SER A 148 17.41 -26.35 -38.19
C SER A 148 18.86 -26.12 -38.58
#